data_AF-A0A7C1E7Y5-F1
#
_entry.id   AF-A0A7C1E7Y5-F1
#
_cell.length_a   1.000
_cell.length_b   1.000
_cell.length_c   1.000
_cell.angle_alpha   90.00
_cell.angle_beta   90.00
_cell.angle_gamma   90.00
#
_symmetry.space_group_name_H-M   'P 1'
#
loop_
_entity.id
_entity.type
_entity.pdbx_description
1 polymer ?
#
loop_
_entity_poly.entity_id
_entity_poly.type
_entity_poly.pdbx_seq_one_letter_code
_entity_poly.pdbx_strand_id
1 'polypeptide(L)'
;MRSVRRWSVHAAGLLILMGALLTLALVTASDTVVAEDAADQEFSAWYTTTMEKVEVATNQMATAIENFDCMTVEVWASTGYNDATRALGELDGYSVSAELQPVQQHLKLALEQYKSACYYTELGAMQYDADYLEQAAGHVKSAITHFEAVDASGLLPPAPLSALNRLQGNLEYATQVLRGAQQPGASATPTPGAPGYGVLAVLSGLLLVTVYLVHRRVSH
;
A
#
# COMPACT_ATOMS: atom_id res chain seq x y z
N MET A 1 47.67 -54.93 -37.84
CA MET A 1 47.08 -54.84 -36.49
C MET A 1 47.56 -53.60 -35.71
N ARG A 2 47.42 -52.37 -36.25
CA ARG A 2 47.80 -51.12 -35.53
C ARG A 2 46.72 -50.03 -35.52
N SER A 3 45.56 -50.24 -36.14
CA SER A 3 44.52 -49.20 -36.26
C SER A 3 43.53 -49.11 -35.08
N VAL A 4 43.44 -50.12 -34.21
CA VAL A 4 42.41 -50.17 -33.15
C VAL A 4 42.75 -49.29 -31.94
N ARG A 5 44.04 -48.99 -31.68
CA ARG A 5 44.46 -48.20 -30.49
C ARG A 5 44.17 -46.69 -30.57
N ARG A 6 43.96 -46.11 -31.76
CA ARG A 6 43.71 -44.66 -31.89
C ARG A 6 42.27 -44.25 -31.53
N TRP A 7 41.30 -45.14 -31.66
CA TRP A 7 39.88 -44.84 -31.40
C TRP A 7 39.56 -44.78 -29.89
N SER A 8 40.29 -45.55 -29.07
CA SER A 8 40.11 -45.60 -27.61
C SER A 8 40.49 -44.29 -26.90
N VAL A 9 41.50 -43.57 -27.38
CA VAL A 9 42.00 -42.35 -26.72
C VAL A 9 41.05 -41.15 -26.94
N HIS A 10 40.38 -41.10 -28.09
CA HIS A 10 39.45 -40.02 -28.42
C HIS A 10 38.12 -40.16 -27.67
N ALA A 11 37.64 -41.39 -27.47
CA ALA A 11 36.44 -41.68 -26.69
C ALA A 11 36.61 -41.35 -25.19
N ALA A 12 37.79 -41.65 -24.62
CA ALA A 12 38.10 -41.31 -23.23
C ALA A 12 38.19 -39.79 -23.00
N GLY A 13 38.79 -39.05 -23.95
CA GLY A 13 38.85 -37.58 -23.88
C GLY A 13 37.47 -36.91 -23.92
N LEU A 14 36.55 -37.42 -24.75
CA LEU A 14 35.19 -36.88 -24.86
C LEU A 14 34.38 -37.08 -23.56
N LEU A 15 34.52 -38.25 -22.92
CA LEU A 15 33.85 -38.57 -21.65
C LEU A 15 34.34 -37.68 -20.50
N ILE A 16 35.64 -37.40 -20.43
CA ILE A 16 36.21 -36.49 -19.42
C ILE A 16 35.71 -35.06 -19.63
N LEU A 17 35.66 -34.60 -20.89
CA LEU A 17 35.16 -33.25 -21.21
C LEU A 17 33.67 -33.09 -20.87
N MET A 18 32.84 -34.08 -21.21
CA MET A 18 31.41 -34.05 -20.84
C MET A 18 31.21 -34.13 -19.33
N GLY A 19 32.01 -34.94 -18.62
CA GLY A 19 31.99 -34.99 -17.16
C GLY A 19 32.35 -33.63 -16.54
N ALA A 20 33.40 -32.98 -17.04
CA ALA A 20 33.81 -31.66 -16.56
C ALA A 20 32.75 -30.57 -16.84
N LEU A 21 32.13 -30.57 -18.02
CA LEU A 21 31.04 -29.67 -18.36
C LEU A 21 29.80 -29.88 -17.48
N LEU A 22 29.47 -31.15 -17.19
CA LEU A 22 28.34 -31.48 -16.30
C LEU A 22 28.61 -31.04 -14.86
N THR A 23 29.83 -31.26 -14.35
CA THR A 23 30.20 -30.80 -13.00
C THR A 23 30.21 -29.28 -12.90
N LEU A 24 30.68 -28.59 -13.94
CA LEU A 24 30.68 -27.13 -13.96
C LEU A 24 29.23 -26.61 -14.00
N ALA A 25 28.36 -27.20 -14.83
CA ALA A 25 26.95 -26.85 -14.89
C ALA A 25 26.22 -27.08 -13.56
N LEU A 26 26.52 -28.18 -12.85
CA LEU A 26 25.96 -28.44 -11.52
C LEU A 26 26.43 -27.41 -10.48
N VAL A 27 27.73 -27.10 -10.44
CA VAL A 27 28.27 -26.11 -9.49
C VAL A 27 27.66 -24.73 -9.75
N THR A 28 27.57 -24.30 -11.01
CA THR A 28 26.94 -23.02 -11.34
C THR A 28 25.45 -23.01 -10.99
N ALA A 29 24.73 -24.13 -11.17
CA ALA A 29 23.32 -24.20 -10.81
C ALA A 29 23.10 -24.16 -9.29
N SER A 30 23.97 -24.81 -8.52
CA SER A 30 23.91 -24.76 -7.05
C SER A 30 24.17 -23.35 -6.51
N ASP A 31 25.16 -22.65 -7.04
CA ASP A 31 25.46 -21.27 -6.62
C ASP A 31 24.32 -20.30 -6.98
N THR A 32 23.66 -20.50 -8.12
CA THR A 32 22.50 -19.68 -8.51
C THR A 32 21.30 -19.87 -7.58
N VAL A 33 21.00 -21.11 -7.18
CA VAL A 33 19.88 -21.40 -6.27
C VAL A 33 20.11 -20.77 -4.90
N VAL A 34 21.33 -20.88 -4.36
CA VAL A 34 21.66 -20.28 -3.05
C VAL A 34 21.58 -18.75 -3.08
N ALA A 35 21.96 -18.12 -4.20
CA ALA A 35 21.86 -16.67 -4.36
C ALA A 35 20.41 -16.19 -4.50
N GLU A 36 19.55 -16.96 -5.17
CA GLU A 36 18.12 -16.68 -5.34
C GLU A 36 17.37 -16.76 -4.00
N ASP A 37 17.62 -17.81 -3.20
CA ASP A 37 17.05 -17.97 -1.86
C ASP A 37 17.39 -16.79 -0.92
N ALA A 38 18.62 -16.28 -1.01
CA ALA A 38 19.06 -15.15 -0.21
C ALA A 38 18.37 -13.83 -0.61
N ALA A 39 18.19 -13.60 -1.91
CA ALA A 39 17.51 -12.41 -2.42
C ALA A 39 16.01 -12.41 -2.07
N ASP A 40 15.36 -13.57 -2.16
CA ASP A 40 13.96 -13.74 -1.77
C ASP A 40 13.74 -13.51 -0.27
N GLN A 41 14.69 -13.96 0.55
CA GLN A 41 14.66 -13.72 1.99
C GLN A 41 14.78 -12.22 2.32
N GLU A 42 15.68 -11.50 1.63
CA GLU A 42 15.82 -10.05 1.79
C GLU A 42 14.54 -9.31 1.37
N PHE A 43 13.97 -9.69 0.23
CA PHE A 43 12.70 -9.14 -0.26
C PHE A 43 11.55 -9.38 0.74
N SER A 44 11.44 -10.58 1.31
CA SER A 44 10.41 -10.92 2.30
C SER A 44 10.55 -10.11 3.60
N ALA A 45 11.79 -9.90 4.08
CA ALA A 45 12.06 -9.07 5.24
C ALA A 45 11.68 -7.60 4.97
N TRP A 46 12.08 -7.06 3.81
CA TRP A 46 11.71 -5.71 3.38
C TRP A 46 10.19 -5.54 3.24
N TYR A 47 9.50 -6.53 2.65
CA TYR A 47 8.05 -6.53 2.52
C TYR A 47 7.38 -6.42 3.89
N THR A 48 7.83 -7.21 4.87
CA THR A 48 7.27 -7.22 6.22
C THR A 48 7.37 -5.83 6.86
N THR A 49 8.56 -5.21 6.84
CA THR A 49 8.75 -3.85 7.36
C THR A 49 7.92 -2.80 6.61
N THR A 50 7.71 -2.99 5.30
CA THR A 50 6.88 -2.09 4.50
C THR A 50 5.40 -2.21 4.88
N MET A 51 4.90 -3.43 5.06
CA MET A 51 3.51 -3.66 5.47
C MET A 51 3.21 -3.15 6.87
N GLU A 52 4.15 -3.25 7.81
CA GLU A 52 4.02 -2.63 9.14
C GLU A 52 3.84 -1.11 9.05
N LYS A 53 4.60 -0.42 8.19
CA LYS A 53 4.46 1.03 7.97
C LYS A 53 3.11 1.38 7.34
N VAL A 54 2.69 0.61 6.34
CA VAL A 54 1.36 0.75 5.71
C VAL A 54 0.27 0.60 6.76
N GLU A 55 0.35 -0.43 7.60
CA GLU A 55 -0.62 -0.68 8.67
C GLU A 55 -0.70 0.47 9.67
N VAL A 56 0.46 0.94 10.17
CA VAL A 56 0.52 2.05 11.13
C VAL A 56 -0.12 3.31 10.55
N ALA A 57 0.30 3.74 9.37
CA ALA A 57 -0.25 4.95 8.75
C ALA A 57 -1.76 4.81 8.47
N THR A 58 -2.19 3.65 7.98
CA THR A 58 -3.60 3.34 7.69
C THR A 58 -4.47 3.41 8.96
N ASN A 59 -4.04 2.78 10.04
CA ASN A 59 -4.77 2.79 11.32
C ASN A 59 -4.86 4.19 11.94
N GLN A 60 -3.80 4.98 11.81
CA GLN A 60 -3.77 6.35 12.31
C GLN A 60 -4.66 7.28 11.50
N MET A 61 -4.64 7.18 10.16
CA MET A 61 -5.59 7.88 9.29
C MET A 61 -7.04 7.50 9.63
N ALA A 62 -7.34 6.20 9.72
CA ALA A 62 -8.67 5.71 10.02
C ALA A 62 -9.19 6.26 11.37
N THR A 63 -8.37 6.21 12.41
CA THR A 63 -8.70 6.72 13.75
C THR A 63 -8.86 8.25 13.74
N ALA A 64 -8.05 8.98 12.99
CA ALA A 64 -8.17 10.43 12.88
C ALA A 64 -9.44 10.85 12.13
N ILE A 65 -9.82 10.13 11.06
CA ILE A 65 -11.07 10.35 10.33
C ILE A 65 -12.28 10.13 11.24
N GLU A 66 -12.30 9.06 12.04
CA GLU A 66 -13.37 8.80 13.02
C GLU A 66 -13.55 9.94 14.03
N ASN A 67 -12.45 10.60 14.39
CA ASN A 67 -12.45 11.72 15.34
C ASN A 67 -12.58 13.09 14.66
N PHE A 68 -12.74 13.14 13.34
CA PHE A 68 -12.73 14.38 12.53
C PHE A 68 -11.46 15.24 12.73
N ASP A 69 -10.33 14.61 13.07
CA ASP A 69 -9.04 15.27 13.30
C ASP A 69 -8.25 15.42 12.00
N CYS A 70 -8.55 16.50 11.28
CA CYS A 70 -7.98 16.75 9.95
C CYS A 70 -6.46 16.94 9.97
N MET A 71 -5.90 17.51 11.05
CA MET A 71 -4.45 17.70 11.17
C MET A 71 -3.72 16.37 11.30
N THR A 72 -4.26 15.46 12.12
CA THR A 72 -3.69 14.12 12.26
C THR A 72 -3.87 13.32 10.97
N VAL A 73 -4.99 13.48 10.25
CA VAL A 73 -5.17 12.88 8.91
C VAL A 73 -4.08 13.37 7.94
N GLU A 74 -3.85 14.68 7.86
CA GLU A 74 -2.80 15.28 6.98
C GLU A 74 -1.42 14.68 7.27
N VAL A 75 -1.01 14.65 8.54
CA VAL A 75 0.31 14.12 8.94
C VAL A 75 0.48 12.66 8.54
N TRP A 76 -0.51 11.81 8.81
CA TRP A 76 -0.40 10.38 8.53
C TRP A 76 -0.61 10.02 7.07
N ALA A 77 -1.44 10.78 6.35
CA ALA A 77 -1.57 10.66 4.90
C ALA A 77 -0.26 11.04 4.20
N SER A 78 0.37 12.15 4.59
CA SER A 78 1.68 12.56 4.05
C SER A 78 2.77 11.53 4.39
N THR A 79 2.76 11.01 5.63
CA THR A 79 3.69 9.94 6.05
C THR A 79 3.51 8.68 5.20
N GLY A 80 2.27 8.21 5.03
CA GLY A 80 1.95 7.04 4.21
C GLY A 80 2.31 7.24 2.74
N TYR A 81 2.10 8.44 2.19
CA TYR A 81 2.51 8.79 0.83
C TYR A 81 4.02 8.69 0.64
N ASN A 82 4.80 9.26 1.57
CA ASN A 82 6.25 9.26 1.51
C ASN A 82 6.83 7.85 1.68
N ASP A 83 6.28 7.06 2.61
CA ASP A 83 6.69 5.68 2.81
C ASP A 83 6.39 4.81 1.60
N ALA A 84 5.20 4.94 0.98
CA ALA A 84 4.85 4.23 -0.25
C ALA A 84 5.74 4.65 -1.43
N THR A 85 6.07 5.94 -1.53
CA THR A 85 6.98 6.46 -2.56
C THR A 85 8.37 5.87 -2.42
N ARG A 86 8.91 5.82 -1.20
CA ARG A 86 10.20 5.19 -0.91
C ARG A 86 10.17 3.69 -1.22
N ALA A 87 9.13 2.98 -0.74
CA ALA A 87 8.98 1.56 -0.97
C ALA A 87 8.93 1.22 -2.47
N LEU A 88 8.22 2.01 -3.28
CA LEU A 88 8.20 1.84 -4.74
C LEU A 88 9.59 2.03 -5.38
N GLY A 89 10.40 2.97 -4.86
CA GLY A 89 11.78 3.17 -5.34
C GLY A 89 12.73 2.04 -4.94
N GLU A 90 12.54 1.44 -3.77
CA GLU A 90 13.31 0.29 -3.29
C GLU A 90 12.90 -1.01 -4.02
N LEU A 91 11.61 -1.18 -4.31
CA LEU A 91 11.02 -2.38 -4.93
C LEU A 91 11.70 -2.76 -6.25
N ASP A 92 12.02 -1.77 -7.09
CA ASP A 92 12.66 -1.97 -8.39
C ASP A 92 14.12 -2.48 -8.26
N GLY A 93 14.72 -2.41 -7.07
CA GLY A 93 16.07 -2.91 -6.78
C GLY A 93 16.13 -4.40 -6.41
N TYR A 94 15.00 -5.02 -6.09
CA TYR A 94 14.95 -6.43 -5.72
C TYR A 94 14.87 -7.33 -6.95
N SER A 95 15.84 -8.25 -7.08
CA SER A 95 15.79 -9.36 -8.03
C SER A 95 15.25 -10.59 -7.31
N VAL A 96 13.98 -10.91 -7.55
CA VAL A 96 13.30 -12.04 -6.91
C VAL A 96 13.26 -13.28 -7.81
N SER A 97 13.03 -14.45 -7.21
CA SER A 97 12.78 -15.70 -7.92
C SER A 97 11.61 -15.61 -8.90
N ALA A 98 11.58 -16.53 -9.86
CA ALA A 98 10.48 -16.63 -10.82
C ALA A 98 9.11 -16.80 -10.14
N GLU A 99 9.08 -17.42 -8.96
CA GLU A 99 7.86 -17.66 -8.18
C GLU A 99 7.33 -16.36 -7.53
N LEU A 100 8.23 -15.46 -7.11
CA LEU A 100 7.87 -14.18 -6.50
C LEU A 100 7.65 -13.05 -7.51
N GLN A 101 7.99 -13.22 -8.79
CA GLN A 101 7.78 -12.17 -9.80
C GLN A 101 6.31 -11.69 -9.90
N PRO A 102 5.28 -12.57 -9.94
CA PRO A 102 3.89 -12.12 -9.94
C PRO A 102 3.51 -11.37 -8.65
N VAL A 103 4.07 -11.79 -7.51
CA VAL A 103 3.86 -11.14 -6.21
C VAL A 103 4.44 -9.73 -6.21
N GLN A 104 5.67 -9.57 -6.71
CA GLN A 104 6.33 -8.26 -6.84
C GLN A 104 5.51 -7.30 -7.74
N GLN A 105 4.93 -7.80 -8.83
CA GLN A 105 4.08 -7.00 -9.73
C GLN A 105 2.80 -6.52 -9.04
N HIS A 106 2.09 -7.41 -8.33
CA HIS A 106 0.90 -7.03 -7.59
C HIS A 106 1.23 -6.07 -6.44
N LEU A 107 2.34 -6.30 -5.73
CA LEU A 107 2.80 -5.40 -4.69
C LEU A 107 3.09 -3.99 -5.22
N LYS A 108 3.73 -3.87 -6.39
CA LYS A 108 3.95 -2.57 -7.03
C LYS A 108 2.64 -1.82 -7.26
N LEU A 109 1.65 -2.49 -7.86
CA LEU A 109 0.34 -1.90 -8.09
C LEU A 109 -0.37 -1.54 -6.77
N ALA A 110 -0.31 -2.41 -5.76
CA ALA A 110 -0.89 -2.14 -4.45
C ALA A 110 -0.31 -0.87 -3.81
N LEU A 111 1.03 -0.71 -3.85
CA LEU A 111 1.73 0.46 -3.31
C LEU A 111 1.45 1.74 -4.12
N GLU A 112 1.31 1.66 -5.44
CA GLU A 112 0.91 2.80 -6.28
C GLU A 112 -0.52 3.29 -5.95
N GLN A 113 -1.44 2.35 -5.75
CA GLN A 113 -2.81 2.65 -5.34
C GLN A 113 -2.85 3.22 -3.92
N TYR A 114 -2.13 2.61 -2.98
CA TYR A 114 -2.02 3.12 -1.61
C TYR A 114 -1.40 4.52 -1.55
N LYS A 115 -0.33 4.78 -2.31
CA LYS A 115 0.24 6.14 -2.45
C LYS A 115 -0.81 7.14 -2.92
N SER A 116 -1.59 6.79 -3.94
CA SER A 116 -2.64 7.66 -4.48
C SER A 116 -3.77 7.87 -3.46
N ALA A 117 -4.15 6.83 -2.71
CA ALA A 117 -5.11 6.95 -1.61
C ALA A 117 -4.63 7.93 -0.54
N CYS A 118 -3.37 7.84 -0.11
CA CYS A 118 -2.78 8.78 0.85
C CYS A 118 -2.84 10.22 0.34
N TYR A 119 -2.43 10.45 -0.91
CA TYR A 119 -2.47 11.78 -1.53
C TYR A 119 -3.88 12.40 -1.51
N TYR A 120 -4.88 11.65 -1.96
CA TYR A 120 -6.27 12.14 -1.98
C TYR A 120 -6.89 12.24 -0.58
N THR A 121 -6.47 11.41 0.37
CA THR A 121 -6.88 11.52 1.78
C THR A 121 -6.39 12.84 2.36
N GLU A 122 -5.13 13.20 2.12
CA GLU A 122 -4.55 14.49 2.54
C GLU A 122 -5.33 15.67 1.94
N LEU A 123 -5.53 15.66 0.61
CA LEU A 123 -6.28 16.73 -0.07
C LEU A 123 -7.71 16.85 0.44
N GLY A 124 -8.42 15.73 0.60
CA GLY A 124 -9.80 15.70 1.07
C GLY A 124 -9.94 16.20 2.50
N ALA A 125 -9.00 15.85 3.39
CA ALA A 125 -8.97 16.35 4.75
C ALA A 125 -8.66 17.85 4.82
N MET A 126 -7.66 18.33 4.06
CA MET A 126 -7.26 19.73 4.08
C MET A 126 -8.29 20.68 3.45
N GLN A 127 -9.05 20.19 2.46
CA GLN A 127 -10.02 21.00 1.72
C GLN A 127 -11.47 20.75 2.14
N TYR A 128 -11.72 19.78 3.03
CA TYR A 128 -13.06 19.31 3.38
C TYR A 128 -13.88 18.93 2.13
N ASP A 129 -13.23 18.25 1.18
CA ASP A 129 -13.80 17.92 -0.12
C ASP A 129 -14.15 16.43 -0.19
N ALA A 130 -15.45 16.16 -0.35
CA ALA A 130 -15.98 14.81 -0.42
C ALA A 130 -15.50 14.05 -1.67
N ASP A 131 -15.25 14.73 -2.79
CA ASP A 131 -14.84 14.06 -4.03
C ASP A 131 -13.39 13.59 -3.96
N TYR A 132 -12.53 14.27 -3.19
CA TYR A 132 -11.19 13.75 -2.89
C TYR A 132 -11.24 12.57 -1.92
N LEU A 133 -12.10 12.60 -0.90
CA LEU A 133 -12.26 11.45 0.00
C LEU A 133 -12.86 10.23 -0.71
N GLU A 134 -13.78 10.43 -1.66
CA GLU A 134 -14.32 9.35 -2.50
C GLU A 134 -13.24 8.74 -3.40
N GLN A 135 -12.41 9.57 -4.04
CA GLN A 135 -11.26 9.10 -4.82
C GLN A 135 -10.28 8.31 -3.94
N ALA A 136 -9.99 8.81 -2.74
CA ALA A 136 -9.13 8.11 -1.79
C ALA A 136 -9.68 6.72 -1.46
N ALA A 137 -10.98 6.61 -1.13
CA ALA A 137 -11.62 5.32 -0.85
C ALA A 137 -11.53 4.35 -2.05
N GLY A 138 -11.74 4.86 -3.27
CA GLY A 138 -11.58 4.08 -4.50
C GLY A 138 -10.17 3.52 -4.67
N HIS A 139 -9.15 4.33 -4.38
CA HIS A 139 -7.75 3.89 -4.40
C HIS A 139 -7.43 2.88 -3.28
N VAL A 140 -7.95 3.06 -2.06
CA VAL A 140 -7.80 2.07 -0.98
C VAL A 140 -8.39 0.73 -1.41
N LYS A 141 -9.60 0.73 -1.98
CA LYS A 141 -10.25 -0.47 -2.50
C LYS A 141 -9.40 -1.17 -3.57
N SER A 142 -8.84 -0.41 -4.50
CA SER A 142 -7.96 -0.97 -5.53
C SER A 142 -6.66 -1.54 -4.93
N ALA A 143 -6.09 -0.90 -3.91
CA ALA A 143 -4.92 -1.41 -3.20
C ALA A 143 -5.24 -2.74 -2.50
N ILE A 144 -6.39 -2.83 -1.83
CA ILE A 144 -6.88 -4.07 -1.18
C ILE A 144 -6.91 -5.22 -2.18
N THR A 145 -7.49 -5.04 -3.37
CA THR A 145 -7.56 -6.11 -4.38
C THR A 145 -6.18 -6.63 -4.79
N HIS A 146 -5.17 -5.77 -4.87
CA HIS A 146 -3.81 -6.21 -5.19
C HIS A 146 -3.10 -6.87 -4.00
N PHE A 147 -3.33 -6.41 -2.78
CA PHE A 147 -2.83 -7.08 -1.58
C PHE A 147 -3.49 -8.45 -1.37
N GLU A 148 -4.77 -8.62 -1.68
CA GLU A 148 -5.43 -9.93 -1.68
C GLU A 148 -4.78 -10.91 -2.68
N ALA A 149 -4.34 -10.41 -3.84
CA ALA A 149 -3.60 -11.23 -4.81
C ALA A 149 -2.21 -11.62 -4.30
N VAL A 150 -1.54 -10.74 -3.55
CA VAL A 150 -0.29 -11.05 -2.84
C VAL A 150 -0.53 -12.13 -1.78
N ASP A 151 -1.53 -11.95 -0.91
CA ASP A 151 -1.87 -12.90 0.15
C ASP A 151 -2.27 -14.28 -0.41
N ALA A 152 -2.99 -14.31 -1.52
CA ALA A 152 -3.42 -15.54 -2.18
C ALA A 152 -2.24 -16.39 -2.70
N SER A 153 -1.06 -15.80 -2.90
CA SER A 153 0.14 -16.56 -3.28
C SER A 153 0.63 -17.46 -2.15
N GLY A 154 0.42 -17.08 -0.88
CA GLY A 154 0.96 -17.77 0.28
C GLY A 154 2.50 -17.68 0.43
N LEU A 155 3.17 -16.86 -0.39
CA LEU A 155 4.64 -16.75 -0.43
C LEU A 155 5.19 -15.69 0.53
N LEU A 156 4.34 -14.75 0.95
CA LEU A 156 4.69 -13.67 1.87
C LEU A 156 3.73 -13.67 3.08
N PRO A 157 4.12 -13.04 4.20
CA PRO A 157 3.19 -12.75 5.29
C PRO A 157 1.96 -11.96 4.81
N PRO A 158 0.82 -12.09 5.49
CA PRO A 158 -0.40 -11.40 5.08
C PRO A 158 -0.26 -9.88 5.16
N ALA A 159 -0.81 -9.19 4.17
CA ALA A 159 -0.93 -7.74 4.14
C ALA A 159 -1.93 -7.22 5.21
N PRO A 160 -1.89 -5.94 5.58
CA PRO A 160 -2.76 -5.37 6.62
C PRO A 160 -4.17 -5.05 6.08
N LEU A 161 -4.85 -6.05 5.51
CA LEU A 161 -6.15 -5.90 4.87
C LEU A 161 -7.23 -5.36 5.83
N SER A 162 -7.18 -5.72 7.11
CA SER A 162 -8.14 -5.25 8.11
C SER A 162 -8.05 -3.73 8.32
N ALA A 163 -6.82 -3.19 8.42
CA ALA A 163 -6.58 -1.76 8.54
C ALA A 163 -7.07 -1.03 7.29
N LEU A 164 -6.74 -1.54 6.10
CA LEU A 164 -7.13 -0.94 4.82
C LEU A 164 -8.66 -0.91 4.65
N ASN A 165 -9.35 -2.01 4.97
CA ASN A 165 -10.82 -2.05 4.92
C ASN A 165 -11.46 -1.04 5.89
N ARG A 166 -10.90 -0.88 7.10
CA ARG A 166 -11.36 0.14 8.06
C ARG A 166 -11.16 1.54 7.51
N LEU A 167 -9.99 1.84 6.95
CA LEU A 167 -9.73 3.15 6.33
C LEU A 167 -10.71 3.43 5.18
N GLN A 168 -10.94 2.46 4.28
CA GLN A 168 -11.91 2.60 3.19
C GLN A 168 -13.30 2.96 3.73
N GLY A 169 -13.81 2.19 4.70
CA GLY A 169 -15.13 2.44 5.29
C GLY A 169 -15.23 3.82 5.95
N ASN A 170 -14.18 4.26 6.63
CA ASN A 170 -14.14 5.59 7.26
C ASN A 170 -14.10 6.72 6.23
N LEU A 171 -13.38 6.56 5.12
CA LEU A 171 -13.37 7.51 4.02
C LEU A 171 -14.74 7.61 3.34
N GLU A 172 -15.41 6.47 3.11
CA GLU A 172 -16.76 6.43 2.55
C GLU A 172 -17.78 7.11 3.48
N TYR A 173 -17.68 6.86 4.79
CA TYR A 173 -18.51 7.52 5.79
C TYR A 173 -18.27 9.04 5.81
N ALA A 174 -17.02 9.48 5.87
CA ALA A 174 -16.67 10.90 5.86
C ALA A 174 -17.18 11.60 4.58
N THR A 175 -17.08 10.94 3.43
CA THR A 175 -17.64 11.40 2.15
C THR A 175 -19.14 11.66 2.26
N GLN A 176 -19.90 10.72 2.85
CA GLN A 176 -21.35 10.87 3.03
C GLN A 176 -21.70 12.04 3.98
N VAL A 177 -20.95 12.18 5.08
CA VAL A 177 -21.13 13.28 6.04
C VAL A 177 -20.92 14.64 5.36
N LEU A 178 -19.84 14.80 4.60
CA LEU A 178 -19.53 16.05 3.91
C LEU A 178 -20.57 16.38 2.83
N ARG A 179 -20.99 15.39 2.03
CA ARG A 179 -22.05 15.58 1.01
C ARG A 179 -23.38 16.01 1.64
N GLY A 180 -23.75 15.40 2.77
CA GLY A 180 -24.95 15.77 3.52
C GLY A 180 -24.89 17.21 4.06
N ALA A 181 -23.72 17.67 4.49
CA ALA A 181 -23.51 19.04 4.95
C ALA A 181 -23.55 20.07 3.81
N GLN A 182 -23.18 19.69 2.58
CA GLN A 182 -23.14 20.58 1.42
C GLN A 182 -24.50 20.80 0.74
N GLN A 183 -25.52 19.98 1.01
CA GLN A 183 -26.86 20.18 0.44
C GLN A 183 -27.58 21.38 1.09
N PRO A 184 -27.81 22.49 0.36
CA PRO A 184 -28.57 23.62 0.87
C PRO A 184 -30.06 23.26 0.80
N GLY A 185 -30.62 22.70 1.88
CA GLY A 185 -32.02 22.27 1.83
C GLY A 185 -32.63 21.65 3.08
N ALA A 186 -31.85 21.23 4.08
CA ALA A 186 -32.41 20.86 5.37
C ALA A 186 -32.75 22.12 6.19
N SER A 187 -33.67 22.95 5.66
CA SER A 187 -34.43 23.88 6.47
C SER A 187 -35.24 23.03 7.43
N ALA A 188 -34.68 22.74 8.60
CA ALA A 188 -35.43 22.25 9.73
C ALA A 188 -36.48 23.32 10.04
N THR A 189 -37.70 23.16 9.54
CA THR A 189 -38.86 23.89 10.05
C THR A 189 -38.87 23.64 11.56
N PRO A 190 -38.68 24.67 12.40
CA PRO A 190 -38.70 24.46 13.84
C PRO A 190 -40.13 24.08 14.21
N THR A 191 -40.37 22.79 14.45
CA THR A 191 -41.57 22.36 15.15
C THR A 191 -41.49 22.95 16.56
N PRO A 192 -42.43 23.82 16.98
CA PRO A 192 -42.43 24.37 18.33
C PRO A 192 -42.80 23.24 19.29
N GLY A 193 -41.80 22.59 19.88
CA GLY A 193 -42.02 21.45 20.75
C GLY A 193 -40.78 21.10 21.58
N ALA A 194 -40.71 21.71 22.77
CA ALA A 194 -39.83 21.40 23.90
C ALA A 194 -38.31 21.75 23.76
N PRO A 195 -37.68 22.27 24.84
CA PRO A 195 -36.26 22.63 24.84
C PRO A 195 -35.39 21.37 24.96
N GLY A 196 -34.91 20.85 23.83
CA GLY A 196 -33.93 19.78 23.77
C GLY A 196 -32.52 20.34 23.56
N TYR A 197 -31.62 20.08 24.50
CA TYR A 197 -30.20 20.49 24.51
C TYR A 197 -29.33 19.93 23.35
N GLY A 198 -29.93 19.37 22.29
CA GLY A 198 -29.22 18.71 21.19
C GLY A 198 -28.67 19.64 20.10
N VAL A 199 -29.05 20.93 20.08
CA VAL A 199 -28.68 21.87 19.00
C VAL A 199 -27.27 22.46 19.18
N LEU A 200 -26.64 22.29 20.35
CA LEU A 200 -25.34 22.91 20.63
C LEU A 200 -24.13 22.17 20.04
N ALA A 201 -24.24 20.88 19.70
CA ALA A 201 -23.10 20.10 19.19
C ALA A 201 -22.81 20.31 17.69
N VAL A 202 -23.83 20.62 16.89
CA VAL A 202 -23.66 20.84 15.44
C VAL A 202 -23.12 22.26 15.16
N LEU A 203 -23.44 23.23 16.01
CA LEU A 203 -22.97 24.61 15.88
C LEU A 203 -21.53 24.80 16.38
N SER A 204 -21.05 24.00 17.34
CA SER A 204 -19.68 24.10 17.83
C SER A 204 -18.65 23.63 16.79
N GLY A 205 -18.96 22.59 16.01
CA GLY A 205 -18.12 22.13 14.90
C GLY A 205 -18.02 23.16 13.78
N LEU A 206 -19.14 23.79 13.41
CA LEU A 206 -19.18 24.80 12.34
C LEU A 206 -18.40 26.08 12.71
N LEU A 207 -18.44 26.49 13.98
CA LEU A 207 -17.70 27.66 14.49
C LEU A 207 -16.19 27.45 14.43
N LEU A 208 -15.70 26.28 14.85
CA LEU A 208 -14.28 25.93 14.75
C LEU A 208 -13.77 25.92 13.30
N VAL A 209 -14.59 25.44 12.36
CA VAL A 209 -14.27 25.43 10.91
C VAL A 209 -14.17 26.86 10.37
N THR A 210 -15.11 27.76 10.69
CA THR A 210 -14.99 29.16 10.27
C THR A 210 -13.79 29.88 10.88
N VAL A 211 -13.47 29.63 12.15
CA VAL A 211 -12.32 30.26 12.81
C VAL A 211 -11.01 29.78 12.18
N TYR A 212 -10.88 28.49 11.88
CA TYR A 212 -9.69 27.93 11.21
C TYR A 212 -9.51 28.49 9.79
N LEU A 213 -10.58 28.54 8.98
CA LEU A 213 -10.54 29.07 7.62
C LEU A 213 -10.21 30.57 7.57
N VAL A 214 -10.70 31.35 8.54
CA VAL A 214 -10.40 32.79 8.64
C VAL A 214 -8.95 33.01 9.07
N HIS A 215 -8.43 32.24 10.03
CA HIS A 215 -7.07 32.42 10.51
C HIS A 215 -6.02 32.09 9.43
N ARG A 216 -6.28 31.11 8.56
CA ARG A 216 -5.37 30.71 7.48
C ARG A 216 -5.30 31.74 6.33
N ARG A 217 -6.39 32.46 6.05
CA ARG A 217 -6.41 33.53 5.03
C ARG A 217 -5.63 34.78 5.42
N VAL A 218 -5.37 34.98 6.71
CA VAL A 218 -4.64 36.16 7.22
C VAL A 218 -3.12 35.92 7.28
N SER A 219 -2.68 34.66 7.15
CA SER A 219 -1.28 34.24 7.26
C SER A 219 -0.56 34.08 5.91
N HIS A 220 -1.19 34.45 4.80
CA HIS A 220 -0.61 34.56 3.47
C HIS A 220 -0.86 35.97 2.90
#